data_AF-A0A351G4Y7-F1
#
_entry.id   AF-A0A351G4Y7-F1
#
_cell.length_a   1.000
_cell.length_b   1.000
_cell.length_c   1.000
_cell.angle_alpha   90.00
_cell.angle_beta   90.00
_cell.angle_gamma   90.00
#
_symmetry.space_group_name_H-M   'P 1'
#
loop_
_entity.id
_entity.type
_entity.pdbx_description
1 polymer ?
#
loop_
_entity_poly.entity_id
_entity_poly.type
_entity_poly.pdbx_seq_one_letter_code
_entity_poly.pdbx_strand_id
1 'polypeptide(L)'
;TFTKSRFAKKIQLSENETIPAVTSVGEFAVPGQSRKGFASRAAGSFKRLPWQQLISKERLGNPLTLQGAGNYATALEMVRLAPSASNKQPWRIVSHNGFWRFYLQRTPGYQQGLIKNLLDLCDLQRLDMGIAMCHFELAALELGMKGQWRVEENLNPQPDPLTEYLVSWQDETGGSSIDLR
;
A
#
# COMPACT_ATOMS: atom_id res chain seq x y z
N THR A 1 18.51 4.28 -20.06
CA THR A 1 17.09 3.84 -19.99
C THR A 1 17.05 2.40 -19.55
N PHE A 2 16.17 2.04 -18.60
CA PHE A 2 15.98 0.66 -18.15
C PHE A 2 15.40 -0.20 -19.28
N THR A 3 15.92 -1.42 -19.43
CA THR A 3 15.39 -2.41 -20.39
C THR A 3 15.30 -3.75 -19.66
N LYS A 4 14.06 -4.23 -19.43
CA LYS A 4 13.77 -5.48 -18.70
C LYS A 4 14.62 -6.66 -19.20
N SER A 5 14.74 -6.83 -20.52
CA SER A 5 15.51 -7.92 -21.13
C SER A 5 17.03 -7.85 -20.86
N ARG A 6 17.63 -6.65 -20.86
CA ARG A 6 19.06 -6.48 -20.51
C ARG A 6 19.32 -6.79 -19.04
N PHE A 7 18.41 -6.39 -18.16
CA PHE A 7 18.53 -6.65 -16.73
C PHE A 7 18.36 -8.14 -16.42
N ALA A 8 17.33 -8.78 -16.98
CA ALA A 8 17.09 -10.22 -16.86
C ALA A 8 18.31 -11.05 -17.31
N LYS A 9 18.92 -10.70 -18.46
CA LYS A 9 20.15 -11.35 -18.93
C LYS A 9 21.32 -11.18 -17.96
N LYS A 10 21.46 -10.00 -17.36
CA LYS A 10 22.58 -9.70 -16.44
C LYS A 10 22.49 -10.47 -15.13
N ILE A 11 21.27 -10.69 -14.62
CA ILE A 11 21.05 -11.47 -13.40
C ILE A 11 20.86 -12.98 -13.68
N GLN A 12 20.97 -13.40 -14.95
CA GLN A 12 20.75 -14.78 -15.38
C GLN A 12 19.37 -15.31 -14.92
N LEU A 13 18.32 -14.50 -15.14
CA LEU A 13 16.96 -14.83 -14.75
C LEU A 13 16.53 -16.17 -15.37
N SER A 14 16.16 -17.12 -14.53
CA SER A 14 15.71 -18.45 -14.94
C SER A 14 14.27 -18.40 -15.47
N GLU A 15 13.86 -19.42 -16.24
CA GLU A 15 12.50 -19.49 -16.82
C GLU A 15 11.38 -19.51 -15.75
N ASN A 16 11.70 -19.99 -14.55
CA ASN A 16 10.76 -20.06 -13.42
C ASN A 16 10.80 -18.84 -12.50
N GLU A 17 11.61 -17.83 -12.82
CA GLU A 17 11.78 -16.63 -12.00
C GLU A 17 11.06 -15.42 -12.60
N THR A 18 10.60 -14.53 -11.74
CA THR A 18 9.94 -13.29 -12.15
C THR A 18 10.56 -12.09 -11.46
N ILE A 19 10.68 -10.98 -12.20
CA ILE A 19 11.12 -9.68 -11.67
C ILE A 19 9.89 -8.77 -11.60
N PRO A 20 9.24 -8.65 -10.43
CA PRO A 20 8.00 -7.89 -10.30
C PRO A 20 8.24 -6.38 -10.33
N ALA A 21 9.36 -5.93 -9.74
CA ALA A 21 9.76 -4.54 -9.71
C ALA A 21 11.29 -4.44 -9.57
N VAL A 22 11.83 -3.28 -9.94
CA VAL A 22 13.25 -2.94 -9.73
C VAL A 22 13.29 -1.53 -9.14
N THR A 23 14.03 -1.38 -8.05
CA THR A 23 14.31 -0.08 -7.43
C THR A 23 15.73 0.35 -7.79
N SER A 24 15.88 1.54 -8.35
CA SER A 24 17.18 2.18 -8.55
C SER A 24 17.51 3.06 -7.35
N VAL A 25 18.71 2.87 -6.78
CA VAL A 25 19.28 3.71 -5.72
C VAL A 25 20.61 4.31 -6.20
N GLY A 26 20.96 5.49 -5.70
CA GLY A 26 22.20 6.17 -6.06
C GLY A 26 22.18 7.65 -5.70
N GLU A 27 23.32 8.31 -5.87
CA GLU A 27 23.44 9.75 -5.66
C GLU A 27 22.88 10.53 -6.85
N PHE A 28 22.27 11.69 -6.57
CA PHE A 28 21.83 12.58 -7.63
C PHE A 28 23.04 13.34 -8.19
N ALA A 29 23.28 13.22 -9.50
CA ALA A 29 24.37 13.92 -10.17
C ALA A 29 24.27 15.45 -10.11
N VAL A 30 23.06 16.00 -9.90
CA VAL A 30 22.83 17.45 -9.76
C VAL A 30 22.01 17.71 -8.48
N PRO A 31 22.52 18.53 -7.54
CA PRO A 31 21.78 18.97 -6.36
C PRO A 31 20.44 19.62 -6.77
N GLY A 32 19.32 19.17 -6.18
CA GLY A 32 17.97 19.68 -6.49
C GLY A 32 17.27 19.04 -7.70
N GLN A 33 17.91 18.11 -8.41
CA GLN A 33 17.25 17.27 -9.42
C GLN A 33 16.38 16.17 -8.81
N SER A 34 16.57 15.92 -7.50
CA SER A 34 15.74 15.04 -6.70
C SER A 34 14.26 15.36 -6.96
N ARG A 35 13.58 14.43 -7.63
CA ARG A 35 12.12 14.40 -7.81
C ARG A 35 11.54 15.27 -8.94
N LYS A 36 12.30 16.12 -9.65
CA LYS A 36 11.79 16.96 -10.79
C LYS A 36 11.82 16.30 -12.18
N GLY A 37 12.16 15.01 -12.26
CA GLY A 37 12.23 14.27 -13.53
C GLY A 37 10.90 14.28 -14.32
N PHE A 38 10.99 14.10 -15.64
CA PHE A 38 9.78 13.97 -16.48
C PHE A 38 8.92 12.76 -16.07
N ALA A 39 9.55 11.65 -15.68
CA ALA A 39 8.86 10.44 -15.24
C ALA A 39 8.07 10.64 -13.93
N SER A 40 8.63 11.34 -12.94
CA SER A 40 7.92 11.63 -11.67
C SER A 40 6.73 12.57 -11.87
N ARG A 41 6.90 13.59 -12.74
CA ARG A 41 5.81 14.49 -13.14
C ARG A 41 4.71 13.77 -13.93
N ALA A 42 5.06 12.94 -14.91
CA ALA A 42 4.10 12.17 -15.71
C ALA A 42 3.33 11.13 -14.88
N ALA A 43 3.98 10.51 -13.90
CA ALA A 43 3.33 9.62 -12.94
C ALA A 43 2.48 10.38 -11.89
N GLY A 44 2.53 11.71 -11.84
CA GLY A 44 1.85 12.51 -10.83
C GLY A 44 2.33 12.22 -9.40
N SER A 45 3.58 11.78 -9.23
CA SER A 45 4.11 11.13 -8.01
C SER A 45 4.10 11.99 -6.74
N PHE A 46 3.69 13.26 -6.83
CA PHE A 46 3.56 14.20 -5.73
C PHE A 46 2.13 14.32 -5.21
N LYS A 47 1.14 14.04 -6.06
CA LYS A 47 -0.27 14.09 -5.66
C LYS A 47 -0.57 12.86 -4.83
N ARG A 48 -1.32 13.04 -3.75
CA ARG A 48 -1.88 11.94 -2.96
C ARG A 48 -3.38 12.13 -2.86
N LEU A 49 -4.10 11.02 -2.80
CA LEU A 49 -5.53 11.06 -2.54
C LEU A 49 -5.76 11.68 -1.15
N PRO A 50 -6.86 12.44 -0.97
CA PRO A 50 -7.24 12.95 0.33
C PRO A 50 -7.44 11.82 1.34
N TRP A 51 -7.09 12.07 2.60
CA TRP A 51 -7.27 11.14 3.71
C TRP A 51 -8.66 10.49 3.72
N GLN A 52 -9.70 11.29 3.52
CA GLN A 52 -11.10 10.89 3.59
C GLN A 52 -11.51 9.87 2.51
N GLN A 53 -10.73 9.75 1.42
CA GLN A 53 -10.96 8.75 0.38
C GLN A 53 -10.28 7.41 0.69
N LEU A 54 -9.30 7.40 1.59
CA LEU A 54 -8.46 6.25 1.87
C LEU A 54 -8.83 5.59 3.19
N ILE A 55 -9.14 6.38 4.21
CA ILE A 55 -9.26 5.93 5.59
C ILE A 55 -10.71 6.09 6.07
N SER A 56 -11.30 4.99 6.49
CA SER A 56 -12.70 4.92 6.92
C SER A 56 -12.84 4.35 8.34
N LYS A 57 -13.96 4.65 8.98
CA LYS A 57 -14.37 4.12 10.29
C LYS A 57 -15.51 3.12 10.09
N GLU A 58 -15.38 1.95 10.71
CA GLU A 58 -16.32 0.82 10.75
C GLU A 58 -16.59 0.14 9.39
N ARG A 59 -16.81 0.92 8.33
CA ARG A 59 -17.10 0.45 6.98
C ARG A 59 -16.51 1.36 5.91
N LEU A 60 -16.26 0.80 4.73
CA LEU A 60 -15.78 1.54 3.56
C LEU A 60 -16.71 2.73 3.24
N GLY A 61 -16.10 3.87 2.90
CA GLY A 61 -16.84 5.08 2.49
C GLY A 61 -17.36 5.94 3.63
N ASN A 62 -17.12 5.56 4.90
CA ASN A 62 -17.40 6.39 6.08
C ASN A 62 -16.11 7.01 6.60
N PRO A 63 -15.74 8.26 6.23
CA PRO A 63 -14.41 8.79 6.51
C PRO A 63 -14.06 8.83 8.00
N LEU A 64 -12.86 8.36 8.35
CA LEU A 64 -12.31 8.52 9.69
C LEU A 64 -11.66 9.90 9.83
N THR A 65 -11.87 10.59 10.95
CA THR A 65 -11.18 11.86 11.24
C THR A 65 -9.74 11.61 11.71
N LEU A 66 -8.85 12.60 11.52
CA LEU A 66 -7.47 12.52 12.05
C LEU A 66 -7.45 12.28 13.56
N GLN A 67 -8.32 13.00 14.30
CA GLN A 67 -8.46 12.80 15.75
C GLN A 67 -8.97 11.39 16.08
N GLY A 68 -9.91 10.86 15.30
CA GLY A 68 -10.44 9.51 15.46
C GLY A 68 -9.41 8.41 15.18
N ALA A 69 -8.34 8.70 14.45
CA ALA A 69 -7.25 7.77 14.22
C ALA A 69 -6.29 7.64 15.42
N GLY A 70 -6.34 8.58 16.38
CA GLY A 70 -5.53 8.55 17.59
C GLY A 70 -4.04 8.35 17.30
N ASN A 71 -3.42 7.41 18.02
CA ASN A 71 -1.98 7.14 17.90
C ASN A 71 -1.57 6.58 16.52
N TYR A 72 -2.50 6.02 15.76
CA TYR A 72 -2.24 5.52 14.41
C TYR A 72 -2.31 6.60 13.32
N ALA A 73 -2.65 7.85 13.65
CA ALA A 73 -2.80 8.92 12.67
C ALA A 73 -1.55 9.08 11.78
N THR A 74 -0.36 9.08 12.40
CA THR A 74 0.92 9.19 11.68
C THR A 74 1.22 7.96 10.83
N ALA A 75 0.94 6.75 11.31
CA ALA A 75 1.17 5.53 10.53
C ALA A 75 0.28 5.48 9.27
N LEU A 76 -0.98 5.87 9.39
CA LEU A 76 -1.92 5.97 8.26
C LEU A 76 -1.52 7.08 7.28
N GLU A 77 -0.95 8.19 7.78
CA GLU A 77 -0.38 9.22 6.92
C GLU A 77 0.84 8.69 6.15
N MET A 78 1.68 7.85 6.76
CA MET A 78 2.80 7.20 6.05
C MET A 78 2.32 6.25 4.97
N VAL A 79 1.18 5.56 5.17
CA VAL A 79 0.52 4.80 4.09
C VAL A 79 0.06 5.71 2.97
N ARG A 80 -0.60 6.82 3.30
CA ARG A 80 -1.04 7.81 2.31
C ARG A 80 0.15 8.34 1.48
N LEU A 81 1.31 8.53 2.09
CA LEU A 81 2.52 9.01 1.42
C LEU A 81 3.27 7.92 0.62
N ALA A 82 2.97 6.64 0.84
CA ALA A 82 3.64 5.52 0.17
C ALA A 82 3.59 5.63 -1.37
N PRO A 83 4.65 5.19 -2.08
CA PRO A 83 4.65 5.14 -3.53
C PRO A 83 3.72 4.03 -4.04
N SER A 84 3.17 4.20 -5.25
CA SER A 84 2.42 3.16 -5.95
C SER A 84 2.60 3.28 -7.47
N ALA A 85 2.42 2.16 -8.18
CA ALA A 85 2.49 2.13 -9.64
C ALA A 85 1.48 3.10 -10.26
N SER A 86 1.96 3.98 -11.16
CA SER A 86 1.16 5.07 -11.74
C SER A 86 0.42 5.94 -10.70
N ASN A 87 0.93 5.99 -9.47
CA ASN A 87 0.40 6.73 -8.32
C ASN A 87 -1.09 6.45 -8.02
N LYS A 88 -1.54 5.21 -8.25
CA LYS A 88 -2.95 4.83 -8.12
C LYS A 88 -3.46 4.73 -6.70
N GLN A 89 -2.57 4.49 -5.72
CA GLN A 89 -2.89 4.41 -4.29
C GLN A 89 -4.10 3.49 -4.03
N PRO A 90 -3.98 2.20 -4.38
CA PRO A 90 -5.12 1.30 -4.44
C PRO A 90 -5.61 0.82 -3.07
N TRP A 91 -4.94 1.21 -1.97
CA TRP A 91 -5.32 0.84 -0.61
C TRP A 91 -6.55 1.61 -0.12
N ARG A 92 -7.43 0.91 0.61
CA ARG A 92 -8.44 1.49 1.49
C ARG A 92 -8.29 0.86 2.87
N ILE A 93 -8.34 1.66 3.93
CA ILE A 93 -8.15 1.18 5.30
C ILE A 93 -9.40 1.46 6.11
N VAL A 94 -9.89 0.45 6.82
CA VAL A 94 -11.06 0.58 7.70
C VAL A 94 -10.66 0.29 9.14
N SER A 95 -10.92 1.22 10.05
CA SER A 95 -10.77 1.03 11.50
C SER A 95 -12.04 0.41 12.09
N HIS A 96 -11.94 -0.74 12.76
CA HIS A 96 -13.08 -1.32 13.48
C HIS A 96 -12.62 -2.29 14.57
N ASN A 97 -13.15 -2.17 15.78
CA ASN A 97 -12.92 -3.10 16.90
C ASN A 97 -11.44 -3.44 17.17
N GLY A 98 -10.57 -2.43 17.14
CA GLY A 98 -9.12 -2.64 17.34
C GLY A 98 -8.38 -3.18 16.12
N PHE A 99 -9.02 -3.28 14.96
CA PHE A 99 -8.39 -3.68 13.70
C PHE A 99 -8.29 -2.50 12.73
N TRP A 100 -7.17 -2.44 12.02
CA TRP A 100 -6.99 -1.64 10.80
C TRP A 100 -6.98 -2.57 9.60
N ARG A 101 -8.11 -2.65 8.90
CA ARG A 101 -8.34 -3.60 7.80
C ARG A 101 -7.92 -3.00 6.48
N PHE A 102 -7.00 -3.64 5.78
CA PHE A 102 -6.48 -3.21 4.49
C PHE A 102 -7.25 -3.90 3.36
N TYR A 103 -7.83 -3.08 2.51
CA TYR A 103 -8.52 -3.49 1.30
C TYR A 103 -7.75 -3.00 0.08
N LEU A 104 -7.69 -3.82 -0.95
CA LEU A 104 -7.21 -3.48 -2.27
C LEU A 104 -8.40 -3.09 -3.16
N GLN A 105 -8.49 -1.81 -3.51
CA GLN A 105 -9.42 -1.30 -4.51
C GLN A 105 -8.72 -1.21 -5.88
N ARG A 106 -9.08 -2.13 -6.77
CA ARG A 106 -8.58 -2.24 -8.14
C ARG A 106 -8.92 -0.99 -8.94
N THR A 107 -7.96 -0.52 -9.72
CA THR A 107 -8.22 0.59 -10.66
C THR A 107 -8.91 0.01 -11.91
N PRO A 108 -10.10 0.51 -12.30
CA PRO A 108 -10.79 0.04 -13.51
C PRO A 108 -9.89 0.10 -14.74
N GLY A 109 -9.89 -0.97 -15.55
CA GLY A 109 -9.09 -1.04 -16.78
C GLY A 109 -7.58 -1.20 -16.56
N TYR A 110 -7.07 -1.16 -15.32
CA TYR A 110 -5.64 -1.30 -15.04
C TYR A 110 -5.12 -2.71 -15.38
N GLN A 111 -5.94 -3.74 -15.15
CA GLN A 111 -5.63 -5.11 -15.54
C GLN A 111 -5.87 -5.42 -17.03
N GLN A 112 -6.56 -4.55 -17.78
CA GLN A 112 -6.89 -4.76 -19.20
C GLN A 112 -6.01 -3.92 -20.15
N GLY A 113 -5.16 -3.05 -19.64
CA GLY A 113 -4.30 -2.18 -20.45
C GLY A 113 -2.97 -2.81 -20.88
N LEU A 114 -2.30 -2.13 -21.84
CA LEU A 114 -0.94 -2.34 -22.37
C LEU A 114 0.14 -2.77 -21.34
N ILE A 115 -0.07 -2.48 -20.06
CA ILE A 115 0.81 -2.84 -18.94
C ILE A 115 0.85 -4.36 -18.69
N LYS A 116 -0.28 -5.06 -18.85
CA LYS A 116 -0.33 -6.53 -18.71
C LYS A 116 0.51 -7.22 -19.79
N ASN A 117 0.38 -6.76 -21.04
CA ASN A 117 1.11 -7.29 -22.19
C ASN A 117 2.64 -7.02 -22.13
N LEU A 118 3.08 -6.03 -21.34
CA LEU A 118 4.51 -5.70 -21.20
C LEU A 118 5.19 -6.39 -20.01
N LEU A 119 4.42 -6.77 -18.97
CA LEU A 119 4.97 -7.30 -17.71
C LEU A 119 4.71 -8.79 -17.50
N ASP A 120 3.74 -9.36 -18.21
CA ASP A 120 3.33 -10.77 -18.30
C ASP A 120 3.08 -11.56 -17.00
N LEU A 121 3.52 -11.15 -15.80
CA LEU A 121 3.48 -12.06 -14.65
C LEU A 121 3.27 -11.43 -13.26
N CYS A 122 3.21 -10.10 -13.09
CA CYS A 122 3.08 -9.53 -11.74
C CYS A 122 1.91 -8.57 -11.56
N ASP A 123 1.11 -8.84 -10.53
CA ASP A 123 0.08 -7.94 -10.03
C ASP A 123 0.72 -6.79 -9.24
N LEU A 124 1.01 -5.70 -9.95
CA LEU A 124 1.64 -4.52 -9.36
C LEU A 124 0.80 -3.88 -8.24
N GLN A 125 -0.53 -3.98 -8.28
CA GLN A 125 -1.34 -3.37 -7.22
C GLN A 125 -1.26 -4.18 -5.93
N ARG A 126 -1.04 -5.51 -5.99
CA ARG A 126 -0.71 -6.30 -4.80
C ARG A 126 0.68 -5.96 -4.25
N LEU A 127 1.66 -5.69 -5.12
CA LEU A 127 2.95 -5.18 -4.70
C LEU A 127 2.82 -3.81 -3.99
N ASP A 128 2.01 -2.91 -4.55
CA ASP A 128 1.72 -1.60 -3.94
C ASP A 128 1.09 -1.74 -2.53
N MET A 129 0.25 -2.76 -2.31
CA MET A 129 -0.29 -3.05 -0.98
C MET A 129 0.80 -3.46 0.01
N GLY A 130 1.77 -4.28 -0.41
CA GLY A 130 2.92 -4.64 0.42
C GLY A 130 3.77 -3.43 0.83
N ILE A 131 3.94 -2.46 -0.08
CA ILE A 131 4.61 -1.18 0.22
C ILE A 131 3.81 -0.40 1.28
N ALA A 132 2.49 -0.30 1.10
CA ALA A 132 1.61 0.38 2.06
C ALA A 132 1.66 -0.27 3.45
N MET A 133 1.59 -1.61 3.52
CA MET A 133 1.72 -2.36 4.77
C MET A 133 3.05 -2.09 5.48
N CYS A 134 4.16 -2.14 4.74
CA CYS A 134 5.50 -1.84 5.28
C CYS A 134 5.58 -0.42 5.85
N HIS A 135 5.06 0.58 5.12
CA HIS A 135 4.99 1.96 5.60
C HIS A 135 4.17 2.11 6.88
N PHE A 136 3.04 1.40 6.98
CA PHE A 136 2.20 1.41 8.17
C PHE A 136 2.94 0.82 9.37
N GLU A 137 3.46 -0.39 9.23
CA GLU A 137 4.08 -1.16 10.31
C GLU A 137 5.32 -0.45 10.85
N LEU A 138 6.24 -0.02 9.98
CA LEU A 138 7.46 0.68 10.40
C LEU A 138 7.12 1.96 11.18
N ALA A 139 6.13 2.73 10.71
CA ALA A 139 5.71 3.95 11.39
C ALA A 139 4.99 3.67 12.71
N ALA A 140 4.15 2.63 12.77
CA ALA A 140 3.48 2.21 14.00
C ALA A 140 4.49 1.77 15.06
N LEU A 141 5.45 0.92 14.68
CA LEU A 141 6.50 0.43 15.56
C LEU A 141 7.40 1.55 16.09
N GLU A 142 7.79 2.51 15.23
CA GLU A 142 8.57 3.69 15.63
C GLU A 142 7.83 4.53 16.69
N LEU A 143 6.50 4.57 16.62
CA LEU A 143 5.65 5.29 17.57
C LEU A 143 5.32 4.46 18.82
N GLY A 144 5.92 3.27 18.97
CA GLY A 144 5.71 2.38 20.11
C GLY A 144 4.38 1.64 20.09
N MET A 145 3.65 1.65 18.97
CA MET A 145 2.43 0.87 18.83
C MET A 145 2.76 -0.61 18.69
N LYS A 146 1.97 -1.45 19.35
CA LYS A 146 2.09 -2.91 19.28
C LYS A 146 0.92 -3.47 18.51
N GLY A 147 1.21 -4.43 17.65
CA GLY A 147 0.21 -5.15 16.90
C GLY A 147 0.84 -6.16 15.96
N GLN A 148 -0.02 -6.82 15.21
CA GLN A 148 0.37 -7.88 14.30
C GLN A 148 -0.56 -7.94 13.11
N TRP A 149 -0.03 -8.39 11.97
CA TRP A 149 -0.83 -8.69 10.79
C TRP A 149 -1.60 -10.00 10.98
N ARG A 150 -2.90 -9.96 10.70
CA ARG A 150 -3.80 -11.11 10.80
C ARG A 150 -4.84 -11.07 9.67
N VAL A 151 -5.14 -12.24 9.11
CA VAL A 151 -6.27 -12.41 8.20
C VAL A 151 -7.52 -12.72 9.04
N GLU A 152 -8.57 -11.93 8.87
CA GLU A 152 -9.87 -12.12 9.50
C GLU A 152 -10.76 -13.00 8.61
N GLU A 153 -10.90 -14.28 8.94
CA GLU A 153 -11.64 -15.28 8.14
C GLU A 153 -13.15 -14.98 8.00
N ASN A 154 -13.73 -14.20 8.93
CA ASN A 154 -15.16 -13.90 8.96
C ASN A 154 -15.54 -12.63 8.17
N LEU A 155 -14.59 -11.98 7.51
CA LEU A 155 -14.88 -10.82 6.66
C LEU A 155 -15.29 -11.26 5.27
N ASN A 156 -16.18 -10.48 4.64
CA ASN A 156 -16.42 -10.63 3.21
C ASN A 156 -15.11 -10.29 2.46
N PRO A 157 -14.47 -11.26 1.77
CA PRO A 157 -13.21 -11.01 1.07
C PRO A 157 -13.38 -10.08 -0.13
N GLN A 158 -14.60 -9.91 -0.65
CA GLN A 158 -14.88 -9.08 -1.81
C GLN A 158 -16.17 -8.26 -1.58
N PRO A 159 -16.10 -7.14 -0.83
CA PRO A 159 -17.26 -6.31 -0.54
C PRO A 159 -17.90 -5.68 -1.79
N ASP A 160 -17.14 -5.49 -2.87
CA ASP A 160 -17.65 -5.04 -4.17
C ASP A 160 -16.75 -5.58 -5.32
N PRO A 161 -17.17 -5.48 -6.60
CA PRO A 161 -16.44 -6.08 -7.73
C PRO A 161 -14.98 -5.64 -7.89
N LEU A 162 -14.61 -4.47 -7.39
CA LEU A 162 -13.27 -3.91 -7.51
C LEU A 162 -12.52 -3.87 -6.18
N THR A 163 -13.16 -4.18 -5.06
CA THR A 163 -12.55 -4.09 -3.73
C THR A 163 -12.41 -5.46 -3.10
N GLU A 164 -11.20 -5.78 -2.66
CA GLU A 164 -10.82 -7.04 -2.03
C GLU A 164 -10.27 -6.77 -0.64
N TYR A 165 -10.71 -7.48 0.39
CA TYR A 165 -10.04 -7.50 1.70
C TYR A 165 -8.76 -8.34 1.60
N LEU A 166 -7.66 -7.85 2.15
CA LEU A 166 -6.38 -8.57 2.15
C LEU A 166 -5.95 -9.05 3.53
N VAL A 167 -5.86 -8.13 4.48
CA VAL A 167 -5.26 -8.37 5.79
C VAL A 167 -5.65 -7.27 6.76
N SER A 168 -5.57 -7.53 8.05
CA SER A 168 -5.80 -6.56 9.11
C SER A 168 -4.57 -6.42 9.99
N TRP A 169 -4.28 -5.21 10.44
CA TRP A 169 -3.41 -5.01 11.61
C TRP A 169 -4.28 -5.03 12.86
N GLN A 170 -4.02 -5.99 13.74
CA GLN A 170 -4.66 -6.09 15.05
C GLN A 170 -3.85 -5.26 16.05
N ASP A 171 -4.46 -4.21 16.60
CA ASP A 171 -3.88 -3.41 17.67
C ASP A 171 -3.90 -4.20 18.98
N GLU A 172 -2.73 -4.42 19.57
CA GLU A 172 -2.58 -5.15 20.82
C GLU A 172 -2.62 -4.24 22.05
N THR A 173 -2.57 -2.92 21.85
CA THR A 173 -2.58 -1.96 22.96
C THR A 173 -3.94 -1.87 23.66
N GLY A 174 -5.02 -2.42 23.07
CA GLY A 174 -6.37 -2.48 23.65
C GLY A 174 -6.73 -3.79 24.38
N GLY A 175 -5.84 -4.77 24.47
CA GLY A 175 -6.13 -6.12 24.99
C GLY A 175 -6.18 -6.28 26.52
N SER A 176 -5.91 -5.23 27.30
CA SER A 176 -5.81 -5.31 28.77
C SER A 176 -7.10 -4.90 29.50
N SER A 177 -8.27 -5.26 28.98
CA SER A 177 -9.50 -5.35 29.79
C SER A 177 -9.93 -6.81 29.86
N ILE A 178 -9.18 -7.60 30.63
CA ILE A 178 -9.67 -8.90 31.10
C ILE A 178 -10.73 -8.58 32.15
N ASP A 179 -11.98 -8.81 31.75
CA ASP A 179 -13.16 -8.78 32.61
C ASP A 179 -12.99 -9.87 33.68
N LEU A 180 -12.56 -9.49 34.88
CA LEU A 180 -12.60 -10.35 36.05
C LEU A 180 -14.05 -10.38 36.55
N ARG A 181 -14.75 -11.47 36.23
CA ARG A 181 -15.89 -11.96 37.00
C ARG A 181 -15.57 -13.30 37.60
#